data_AF-A0A2D6EPT4-F1
#
_entry.id   AF-A0A2D6EPT4-F1
#
_cell.length_a   1.000
_cell.length_b   1.000
_cell.length_c   1.000
_cell.angle_alpha   90.00
_cell.angle_beta   90.00
_cell.angle_gamma   90.00
#
_symmetry.space_group_name_H-M   'P 1'
#
loop_
_entity.id
_entity.type
_entity.pdbx_description
1 polymer ?
#
loop_
_entity_poly.entity_id
_entity_poly.type
_entity_poly.pdbx_seq_one_letter_code
_entity_poly.pdbx_strand_id
1 'polypeptide(L)'
;MNQITISVEGESLLAELNDSETAQKISEALPIEGTVNIWGEEIYFDIPVFADQASDAREEVEVGTLAYWPAGSALCIFFGRTPVSTGEKPRAYSPVNIVGHVVDDTEPLKTVSSASTIRIARLTDVS
;
A
#
# COMPACT_ATOMS: atom_id res chain seq x y z
N MET A 1 6.55 -4.90 16.25
CA MET A 1 6.05 -5.48 14.98
C MET A 1 4.68 -4.89 14.74
N ASN A 2 4.55 -4.05 13.71
CA ASN A 2 3.31 -3.34 13.38
C ASN A 2 2.55 -4.12 12.30
N GLN A 3 1.98 -5.26 12.71
CA GLN A 3 1.20 -6.12 11.83
C GLN A 3 -0.18 -5.54 11.57
N ILE A 4 -0.54 -5.51 10.29
CA ILE A 4 -1.80 -4.99 9.79
C ILE A 4 -2.47 -6.04 8.89
N THR A 5 -3.78 -5.93 8.76
CA THR A 5 -4.58 -6.71 7.81
C THR A 5 -5.09 -5.79 6.72
N ILE A 6 -4.94 -6.24 5.47
CA ILE A 6 -5.49 -5.61 4.27
C ILE A 6 -6.72 -6.41 3.86
N SER A 7 -7.91 -5.82 3.92
CA SER A 7 -9.17 -6.47 3.54
C SER A 7 -9.80 -5.79 2.34
N VAL A 8 -10.09 -6.55 1.27
CA VAL A 8 -10.71 -6.04 0.05
C VAL A 8 -11.43 -7.17 -0.70
N GLU A 9 -12.67 -6.95 -1.12
CA GLU A 9 -13.48 -7.92 -1.88
C GLU A 9 -13.55 -9.36 -1.33
N GLY A 10 -13.40 -9.53 -0.01
CA GLY A 10 -13.39 -10.84 0.66
C GLY A 10 -12.00 -11.46 0.79
N GLU A 11 -10.98 -10.90 0.15
CA GLU A 11 -9.57 -11.20 0.40
C GLU A 11 -9.10 -10.53 1.70
N SER A 12 -8.21 -11.21 2.41
CA SER A 12 -7.59 -10.72 3.64
C SER A 12 -6.12 -11.11 3.67
N LEU A 13 -5.23 -10.14 3.58
CA LEU A 13 -3.78 -10.34 3.53
C LEU A 13 -3.10 -9.76 4.77
N LEU A 14 -2.15 -10.48 5.33
CA LEU A 14 -1.24 -10.00 6.36
C LEU A 14 -0.16 -9.10 5.73
N ALA A 15 0.10 -7.98 6.38
CA ALA A 15 1.18 -7.08 6.01
C ALA A 15 1.85 -6.48 7.25
N GLU A 16 3.04 -5.91 7.06
CA GLU A 16 3.84 -5.31 8.11
C GLU A 16 4.28 -3.91 7.73
N LEU A 17 4.02 -2.95 8.63
CA LEU A 17 4.58 -1.61 8.57
C LEU A 17 6.00 -1.60 9.15
N ASN A 18 6.88 -0.82 8.53
CA ASN A 18 8.25 -0.57 9.00
C ASN A 18 8.29 0.54 10.06
N ASP A 19 9.50 0.92 10.50
CA ASP A 19 9.71 1.90 11.57
C ASP A 19 9.84 3.36 11.07
N SER A 20 9.59 3.63 9.78
CA SER A 20 9.69 4.98 9.22
C SER A 20 8.66 5.94 9.81
N GLU A 21 8.96 7.24 9.81
CA GLU A 21 8.03 8.27 10.30
C GLU A 21 6.69 8.25 9.55
N THR A 22 6.71 7.95 8.25
CA THR A 22 5.48 7.84 7.45
C THR A 22 4.66 6.61 7.86
N ALA A 23 5.32 5.47 8.09
CA ALA A 23 4.66 4.26 8.57
C ALA A 23 4.07 4.43 9.98
N GLN A 24 4.73 5.17 10.87
CA GLN A 24 4.21 5.50 12.20
C GLN A 24 2.91 6.32 12.11
N LYS A 25 2.89 7.37 11.27
CA LYS A 25 1.67 8.16 11.03
C LYS A 25 0.52 7.32 10.47
N ILE A 26 0.82 6.40 9.56
CA ILE A 26 -0.18 5.45 9.04
C ILE A 26 -0.69 4.56 10.18
N SER A 27 0.22 4.01 10.99
CA SER A 27 -0.13 3.16 12.13
C SER A 27 -1.04 3.87 13.13
N GLU A 28 -0.80 5.14 13.41
CA GLU A 28 -1.62 5.98 14.30
C GLU A 28 -3.03 6.23 13.74
N ALA A 29 -3.15 6.34 12.41
CA ALA A 29 -4.43 6.55 11.73
C ALA A 29 -5.27 5.27 11.56
N LEU A 30 -4.73 4.08 11.87
CA LEU A 30 -5.48 2.83 11.76
C LEU A 30 -6.65 2.75 12.76
N PRO A 31 -7.81 2.22 12.34
CA PRO A 31 -8.08 1.65 11.02
C PRO A 31 -8.43 2.70 9.94
N ILE A 32 -8.04 2.42 8.70
CA ILE A 32 -8.28 3.27 7.53
C ILE A 32 -9.14 2.52 6.52
N GLU A 33 -10.14 3.21 5.96
CA GLU A 33 -10.93 2.72 4.82
C GLU A 33 -10.78 3.66 3.64
N GLY A 34 -10.81 3.11 2.44
CA GLY A 34 -10.74 3.88 1.20
C GLY A 34 -11.41 3.16 0.03
N THR A 35 -11.43 3.87 -1.09
CA THR A 35 -11.94 3.36 -2.36
C THR A 35 -10.76 3.00 -3.25
N VAL A 36 -10.72 1.75 -3.72
CA VAL A 36 -9.65 1.22 -4.57
C VAL A 36 -9.59 1.96 -5.90
N ASN A 37 -8.39 2.40 -6.26
CA ASN A 37 -8.02 2.72 -7.62
C ASN A 37 -6.98 1.70 -8.11
N ILE A 38 -7.05 1.33 -9.39
CA ILE A 38 -6.13 0.38 -10.02
C ILE A 38 -5.29 1.09 -11.07
N TRP A 39 -3.97 0.84 -11.07
CA TRP A 39 -3.06 1.35 -12.07
C TRP A 39 -2.03 0.29 -12.50
N GLY A 40 -2.40 -0.53 -13.48
CA GLY A 40 -1.64 -1.76 -13.78
C GLY A 40 -1.78 -2.73 -12.60
N GLU A 41 -0.67 -3.29 -12.12
CA GLU A 41 -0.63 -4.17 -10.94
C GLU A 41 -0.25 -3.40 -9.66
N GLU A 42 -0.95 -2.29 -9.45
CA GLU A 42 -0.91 -1.44 -8.26
C GLU A 42 -2.34 -1.09 -7.83
N ILE A 43 -2.63 -1.27 -6.54
CA ILE A 43 -3.79 -0.69 -5.87
C ILE A 43 -3.32 0.55 -5.14
N TYR A 44 -4.05 1.66 -5.28
CA TYR A 44 -3.87 2.82 -4.42
C TYR A 44 -5.19 3.42 -3.97
N PHE A 45 -5.19 4.05 -2.80
CA PHE A 45 -6.36 4.73 -2.25
C PHE A 45 -5.93 5.83 -1.29
N ASP A 46 -6.75 6.88 -1.21
CA ASP A 46 -6.48 8.05 -0.37
C ASP A 46 -6.56 7.67 1.11
N ILE A 47 -5.66 8.24 1.92
CA ILE A 47 -5.63 8.04 3.36
C ILE A 47 -5.56 9.38 4.10
N PRO A 48 -6.06 9.49 5.34
CA PRO A 48 -6.05 10.74 6.11
C PRO A 48 -4.67 11.01 6.75
N VAL A 49 -3.59 10.79 6.00
CA VAL A 49 -2.21 10.94 6.47
C VAL A 49 -1.47 11.91 5.55
N PHE A 50 -0.79 12.87 6.15
CA PHE A 50 0.07 13.81 5.45
C PHE A 50 1.53 13.63 5.88
N ALA A 51 2.37 13.28 4.91
CA ALA A 51 3.81 13.19 5.07
C ALA A 51 4.52 13.75 3.84
N ASP A 52 5.67 14.39 4.07
CA ASP A 52 6.55 14.84 3.00
C ASP A 52 7.26 13.66 2.34
N GLN A 53 7.82 13.89 1.16
CA GLN A 53 8.68 12.91 0.50
C GLN A 53 9.91 12.62 1.38
N ALA A 54 10.10 11.34 1.73
CA ALA A 54 11.23 10.89 2.53
C ALA A 54 12.54 10.96 1.74
N SER A 55 13.68 11.03 2.45
CA SER A 55 15.00 11.10 1.82
C SER A 55 15.37 9.84 1.02
N ASP A 56 14.78 8.70 1.37
CA ASP A 56 14.94 7.41 0.72
C ASP A 56 13.78 7.07 -0.24
N ALA A 57 12.89 8.04 -0.49
CA ALA A 57 11.78 7.85 -1.42
C ALA A 57 12.30 7.52 -2.83
N ARG A 58 11.65 6.56 -3.47
CA ARG A 58 12.08 6.01 -4.75
C ARG A 58 10.89 5.56 -5.58
N GLU A 59 11.11 5.40 -6.88
CA GLU A 59 10.07 4.96 -7.82
C GLU A 59 10.08 3.45 -8.03
N GLU A 60 11.26 2.86 -8.19
CA GLU A 60 11.40 1.41 -8.35
C GLU A 60 11.28 0.70 -6.99
N VAL A 61 10.39 -0.28 -6.91
CA VAL A 61 10.08 -1.03 -5.69
C VAL A 61 9.99 -2.53 -5.98
N GLU A 62 9.81 -3.35 -4.95
CA GLU A 62 9.63 -4.80 -5.11
C GLU A 62 8.14 -5.17 -5.11
N VAL A 63 7.79 -6.32 -5.69
CA VAL A 63 6.46 -6.92 -5.52
C VAL A 63 6.21 -7.16 -4.03
N GLY A 64 4.99 -6.86 -3.57
CA GLY A 64 4.62 -6.88 -2.16
C GLY A 64 4.91 -5.58 -1.41
N THR A 65 5.53 -4.57 -2.03
CA THR A 65 5.83 -3.32 -1.33
C THR A 65 4.56 -2.55 -0.95
N LEU A 66 4.51 -2.07 0.31
CA LEU A 66 3.61 -1.01 0.73
C LEU A 66 4.35 0.33 0.70
N ALA A 67 3.76 1.32 0.03
CA ALA A 67 4.35 2.65 -0.05
C ALA A 67 3.31 3.74 0.14
N TYR A 68 3.71 4.89 0.66
CA TYR A 68 2.91 6.10 0.69
C TYR A 68 3.33 7.01 -0.46
N TRP A 69 2.35 7.52 -1.21
CA TRP A 69 2.56 8.44 -2.31
C TRP A 69 2.26 9.89 -1.87
N PRO A 70 3.30 10.73 -1.66
CA PRO A 70 3.11 12.07 -1.08
C PRO A 70 2.27 13.01 -1.93
N ALA A 71 2.38 12.93 -3.26
CA ALA A 71 1.66 13.82 -4.16
C ALA A 71 0.14 13.59 -4.18
N GLY A 72 -0.30 12.37 -3.85
CA GLY A 72 -1.72 11.99 -3.78
C GLY A 72 -2.26 11.81 -2.36
N SER A 73 -1.42 11.84 -1.32
CA SER A 73 -1.80 11.42 0.04
C SER A 73 -2.44 10.02 0.07
N ALA A 74 -1.85 9.09 -0.67
CA ALA A 74 -2.40 7.76 -0.91
C ALA A 74 -1.49 6.65 -0.39
N LEU A 75 -2.08 5.53 0.04
CA LEU A 75 -1.37 4.28 0.26
C LEU A 75 -1.39 3.45 -1.01
N CYS A 76 -0.25 2.91 -1.40
CA CYS A 76 -0.03 2.07 -2.57
C CYS A 76 0.36 0.65 -2.13
N ILE A 77 -0.19 -0.34 -2.82
CA ILE A 77 0.14 -1.77 -2.69
C ILE A 77 0.60 -2.25 -4.07
N PHE A 78 1.89 -2.53 -4.20
CA PHE A 78 2.47 -3.00 -5.46
C PHE A 78 2.48 -4.53 -5.50
N PHE A 79 1.77 -5.13 -6.44
CA PHE A 79 1.71 -6.58 -6.63
C PHE A 79 2.19 -7.03 -8.02
N GLY A 80 2.78 -6.10 -8.77
CA GLY A 80 3.39 -6.37 -10.07
C GLY A 80 3.72 -5.10 -10.85
N ARG A 81 3.80 -5.20 -12.17
CA ARG A 81 4.19 -4.08 -13.03
C ARG A 81 3.11 -3.00 -13.14
N THR A 82 3.56 -1.75 -13.07
CA THR A 82 2.75 -0.57 -13.39
C THR A 82 2.93 -0.16 -14.86
N PRO A 83 2.08 0.74 -15.41
CA PRO A 83 2.22 1.25 -16.78
C PRO A 83 3.55 1.95 -17.09
N VAL A 84 4.26 2.47 -16.08
CA VAL A 84 5.57 3.15 -16.25
C VAL A 84 6.78 2.26 -15.92
N SER A 85 6.53 0.98 -15.61
CA SER A 85 7.57 0.00 -15.31
C SER A 85 8.38 -0.32 -16.56
N THR A 86 9.69 -0.06 -16.52
CA THR A 86 10.63 -0.32 -17.62
C THR A 86 11.30 -1.69 -17.52
N GLY A 87 11.46 -2.23 -16.31
CA GLY A 87 12.02 -3.55 -16.01
C GLY A 87 10.97 -4.52 -15.46
N GLU A 88 11.41 -5.63 -14.88
CA GLU A 88 10.53 -6.62 -14.25
C GLU A 88 9.90 -6.12 -12.95
N LYS A 89 10.54 -5.14 -12.29
CA LYS A 89 10.09 -4.57 -11.04
C LYS A 89 8.98 -3.53 -11.23
N PRO A 90 8.03 -3.44 -10.27
CA PRO A 90 7.09 -2.33 -10.20
C PRO A 90 7.80 -0.98 -10.15
N ARG A 91 7.18 0.04 -10.76
CA ARG A 91 7.64 1.42 -10.69
C ARG A 91 6.49 2.39 -10.42
N ALA A 92 6.53 3.09 -9.30
CA ALA A 92 5.56 4.14 -9.00
C ALA A 92 5.62 5.29 -10.03
N TYR A 93 4.54 6.05 -10.17
CA TYR A 93 4.48 7.20 -11.10
C TYR A 93 5.50 8.30 -10.75
N SER A 94 5.73 8.52 -9.44
CA SER A 94 6.75 9.41 -8.88
C SER A 94 7.28 8.80 -7.58
N PRO A 95 8.33 9.36 -6.94
CA PRO A 95 8.91 8.78 -5.73
C PRO A 95 7.87 8.56 -4.62
N VAL A 96 7.93 7.39 -3.99
CA VAL A 96 7.07 6.97 -2.87
C VAL A 96 7.91 6.67 -1.64
N ASN A 97 7.34 6.92 -0.46
CA ASN A 97 7.94 6.55 0.82
C ASN A 97 7.65 5.07 1.09
N ILE A 98 8.67 4.25 1.30
CA ILE A 98 8.46 2.83 1.62
C ILE A 98 7.99 2.72 3.07
N VAL A 99 6.80 2.16 3.29
CA VAL A 99 6.19 2.10 4.62
C VAL A 99 6.01 0.68 5.14
N GLY A 100 6.22 -0.33 4.30
CA GLY A 100 6.05 -1.71 4.70
C GLY A 100 6.06 -2.69 3.54
N HIS A 101 5.54 -3.89 3.80
CA HIS A 101 5.36 -4.93 2.80
C HIS A 101 4.20 -5.86 3.17
N VAL A 102 3.59 -6.47 2.17
CA VAL A 102 2.66 -7.58 2.31
C VAL A 102 3.46 -8.85 2.61
N VAL A 103 3.06 -9.59 3.65
CA VAL A 103 3.70 -10.83 4.10
C VAL A 103 3.15 -12.02 3.33
N ASP A 104 1.85 -12.02 3.07
CA ASP A 104 1.16 -13.04 2.29
C ASP A 104 1.39 -12.88 0.77
N ASP A 105 0.96 -13.88 0.01
CA ASP A 105 0.96 -13.82 -1.47
C ASP A 105 -0.01 -12.73 -1.95
N THR A 106 0.48 -11.87 -2.84
CA THR A 106 -0.31 -10.78 -3.43
C THR A 106 -1.12 -11.18 -4.65
N GLU A 107 -0.99 -12.42 -5.15
CA GLU A 107 -1.74 -12.91 -6.32
C GLU A 107 -3.26 -12.63 -6.27
N PRO A 108 -3.95 -12.75 -5.10
CA PRO A 108 -5.38 -12.44 -5.02
C PRO A 108 -5.74 -10.98 -5.34
N LEU A 109 -4.79 -10.04 -5.20
CA LEU A 109 -5.03 -8.63 -5.51
C LEU A 109 -5.24 -8.37 -7.02
N LYS A 110 -4.79 -9.29 -7.88
CA LYS A 110 -4.97 -9.15 -9.34
C LYS A 110 -6.42 -9.25 -9.80
N THR A 111 -7.30 -9.84 -8.98
CA THR A 111 -8.73 -9.96 -9.29
C THR A 111 -9.56 -8.85 -8.67
N VAL A 112 -8.95 -7.96 -7.87
CA VAL A 112 -9.65 -6.86 -7.20
C VAL A 112 -10.15 -5.83 -8.20
N SER A 113 -11.42 -5.46 -8.08
CA SER A 113 -12.03 -4.45 -8.92
C SER A 113 -11.73 -3.03 -8.44
N SER A 114 -11.59 -2.10 -9.40
CA SER A 114 -11.60 -0.66 -9.09
C SER A 114 -12.94 -0.25 -8.46
N ALA A 115 -12.90 0.78 -7.61
CA ALA A 115 -14.03 1.32 -6.85
C ALA A 115 -14.54 0.44 -5.70
N SER A 116 -13.89 -0.69 -5.43
CA SER A 116 -14.19 -1.53 -4.27
C SER A 116 -13.70 -0.91 -2.97
N THR A 117 -14.35 -1.24 -1.86
CA THR A 117 -13.92 -0.78 -0.53
C THR A 117 -12.72 -1.60 -0.07
N ILE A 118 -11.66 -0.92 0.34
CA ILE A 118 -10.49 -1.51 0.98
C ILE A 118 -10.36 -0.99 2.41
N ARG A 119 -9.98 -1.86 3.33
CA ARG A 119 -9.77 -1.53 4.74
C ARG A 119 -8.41 -2.02 5.21
N ILE A 120 -7.67 -1.16 5.90
CA ILE A 120 -6.45 -1.50 6.61
C ILE A 120 -6.69 -1.35 8.11
N ALA A 121 -6.38 -2.38 8.89
CA ALA A 121 -6.56 -2.37 10.35
C ALA A 121 -5.38 -3.06 11.04
N ARG A 122 -5.21 -2.85 12.35
CA ARG A 122 -4.23 -3.64 13.11
C ARG A 122 -4.70 -5.09 13.15
N LEU A 123 -3.78 -6.05 13.17
CA LEU A 123 -4.13 -7.47 13.22
C LEU A 123 -5.05 -7.83 14.41
N THR A 124 -4.94 -7.11 15.53
CA THR A 124 -5.77 -7.30 16.73
C THR A 124 -7.21 -6.79 16.58
N ASP A 125 -7.50 -6.02 15.54
CA ASP A 125 -8.80 -5.37 15.34
C ASP A 125 -9.75 -6.24 14.48
N VAL A 126 -9.34 -7.45 14.10
CA VAL A 126 -10.16 -8.42 13.37
C VAL A 126 -11.01 -9.21 14.37
N SER A 127 -12.29 -8.85 14.49
CA SER A 127 -13.29 -9.49 15.37
C SER A 127 -14.20 -10.44 14.60
#